data_AF-A0A7Y1T298-F1
#
_entry.id   AF-A0A7Y1T298-F1
#
_cell.length_a   1.000
_cell.length_b   1.000
_cell.length_c   1.000
_cell.angle_alpha   90.00
_cell.angle_beta   90.00
_cell.angle_gamma   90.00
#
_symmetry.space_group_name_H-M   'P 1'
#
loop_
_entity.id
_entity.type
_entity.pdbx_description
1 polymer ?
#
loop_
_entity_poly.entity_id
_entity_poly.type
_entity_poly.pdbx_seq_one_letter_code
_entity_poly.pdbx_strand_id
1 'polypeptide(L)'
;MTHEYRSDPRQRRSTARDDALADRLDAAAVEEVIRRAIELEAEDPSPTPQHSFTAEQVTRIAGELGIDSEFIGRAIAEIQSAPPKDQRSKLDKFFLPEPLVESSVVEGLSRSQIEAMLTDWMTNREGMRQVGRFDDGGEWEVDPHWLAKLRTA
;
A
#
# COMPACT_ATOMS: atom_id res chain seq x y z
N MET A 1 -28.64 -20.30 50.09
CA MET A 1 -27.20 -19.95 50.21
C MET A 1 -26.81 -19.32 48.88
N THR A 2 -27.02 -18.01 48.76
CA THR A 2 -26.84 -17.24 47.53
C THR A 2 -25.47 -16.59 47.58
N HIS A 3 -24.53 -17.09 46.78
CA HIS A 3 -23.20 -16.50 46.62
C HIS A 3 -23.33 -15.24 45.75
N GLU A 4 -23.38 -14.06 46.38
CA GLU A 4 -23.24 -12.80 45.67
C GLU A 4 -21.80 -12.68 45.14
N TYR A 5 -21.66 -12.72 43.82
CA TYR A 5 -20.42 -12.45 43.10
C TYR A 5 -20.11 -10.96 43.24
N ARG A 6 -19.37 -10.59 44.29
CA ARG A 6 -18.91 -9.23 44.54
C ARG A 6 -17.86 -8.88 43.48
N SER A 7 -18.29 -8.32 42.36
CA SER A 7 -17.40 -7.82 41.31
C SER A 7 -16.43 -6.80 41.94
N ASP A 8 -15.12 -7.01 41.78
CA ASP A 8 -14.11 -6.09 42.31
C ASP A 8 -14.24 -4.72 41.62
N PRO A 9 -14.42 -3.61 42.38
CA PRO A 9 -14.52 -2.27 41.81
C PRO A 9 -13.28 -1.84 41.01
N ARG A 10 -12.13 -2.51 41.18
CA ARG A 10 -10.93 -2.27 40.36
C ARG A 10 -11.06 -2.83 38.94
N GLN A 11 -11.65 -4.01 38.78
CA GLN A 11 -11.91 -4.62 37.46
C GLN A 11 -12.93 -3.80 36.65
N ARG A 12 -13.96 -3.25 37.30
CA ARG A 12 -14.93 -2.38 36.60
C ARG A 12 -14.34 -1.07 36.08
N ARG A 13 -13.26 -0.55 36.70
CA ARG A 13 -12.57 0.65 36.24
C ARG A 13 -11.58 0.39 35.11
N SER A 14 -10.98 -0.80 35.04
CA SER A 14 -10.11 -1.15 33.92
C SER A 14 -10.94 -1.33 32.65
N THR A 15 -12.03 -2.13 32.72
CA THR A 15 -12.92 -2.35 31.58
C THR A 15 -13.52 -1.04 31.06
N ALA A 16 -14.00 -0.16 31.95
CA ALA A 16 -14.56 1.13 31.53
C ALA A 16 -13.52 2.11 30.94
N ARG A 17 -12.24 1.96 31.28
CA ARG A 17 -11.16 2.73 30.65
C ARG A 17 -10.76 2.14 29.31
N ASP A 18 -10.72 0.82 29.21
CA ASP A 18 -10.39 0.10 27.98
C ASP A 18 -11.49 0.32 26.92
N ASP A 19 -12.77 0.27 27.33
CA ASP A 19 -13.93 0.58 26.49
C ASP A 19 -13.90 2.06 26.03
N ALA A 20 -13.56 2.99 26.92
CA ALA A 20 -13.41 4.41 26.60
C ALA A 20 -12.16 4.74 25.77
N LEU A 21 -11.17 3.84 25.73
CA LEU A 21 -9.98 3.96 24.89
C LEU A 21 -10.25 3.37 23.50
N ALA A 22 -10.96 2.24 23.43
CA ALA A 22 -11.43 1.61 22.20
C ALA A 22 -12.37 2.55 21.40
N ASP A 23 -13.23 3.31 22.08
CA ASP A 23 -14.07 4.35 21.46
C ASP A 23 -13.29 5.59 20.96
N ARG A 24 -11.98 5.71 21.25
CA ARG A 24 -11.17 6.92 20.99
C ARG A 24 -9.96 6.71 20.09
N LEU A 25 -9.64 5.48 19.70
CA LEU A 25 -8.58 5.20 18.74
C LEU A 25 -9.15 5.25 17.33
N ASP A 26 -9.27 6.46 16.79
CA ASP A 26 -9.50 6.64 15.36
C ASP A 26 -8.28 6.20 14.53
N ALA A 27 -8.44 6.11 13.21
CA ALA A 27 -7.38 5.64 12.32
C ALA A 27 -6.07 6.44 12.47
N ALA A 28 -6.16 7.76 12.69
CA ALA A 28 -5.00 8.62 12.87
C ALA A 28 -4.28 8.36 14.20
N ALA A 29 -5.03 8.10 15.27
CA ALA A 29 -4.46 7.71 16.56
C ALA A 29 -3.79 6.34 16.50
N VAL A 30 -4.37 5.37 15.78
CA VAL A 30 -3.75 4.06 15.55
C VAL A 30 -2.43 4.21 14.78
N GLU A 31 -2.43 5.01 13.71
CA GLU A 31 -1.25 5.28 12.90
C GLU A 31 -0.12 5.90 13.75
N GLU A 32 -0.44 6.91 14.57
CA GLU A 32 0.53 7.58 15.44
C GLU A 32 1.09 6.65 16.52
N VAL A 33 0.24 5.80 17.13
CA VAL A 33 0.69 4.81 18.11
C VAL A 33 1.64 3.80 17.49
N ILE A 34 1.30 3.25 16.32
CA ILE A 34 2.14 2.28 15.61
C ILE A 34 3.47 2.92 15.20
N ARG A 35 3.43 4.14 14.62
CA ARG A 35 4.63 4.92 14.28
C ARG A 35 5.53 5.10 15.49
N ARG A 36 4.98 5.58 16.61
CA ARG A 36 5.77 5.85 17.81
C ARG A 36 6.34 4.59 18.44
N ALA A 37 5.62 3.46 18.37
CA ALA A 37 6.12 2.18 18.84
C ALA A 37 7.35 1.70 18.04
N ILE A 38 7.32 1.85 16.71
CA ILE A 38 8.46 1.51 15.83
C ILE A 38 9.65 2.42 16.15
N GLU A 39 9.44 3.72 16.35
CA GLU A 39 10.51 4.66 16.73
C GLU A 39 11.15 4.28 18.06
N LEU A 40 10.35 3.92 19.07
CA LEU A 40 10.85 3.50 20.38
C LEU A 40 11.67 2.20 20.31
N GLU A 41 11.28 1.26 19.45
CA GLU A 41 12.04 0.03 19.22
C GLU A 41 13.38 0.33 18.51
N ALA A 42 13.39 1.28 17.57
CA ALA A 42 14.61 1.73 16.89
C ALA A 42 15.59 2.50 17.79
N GLU A 43 15.09 3.13 18.86
CA GLU A 43 15.90 3.79 19.90
C GLU A 43 16.58 2.78 20.86
N ASP A 44 16.19 1.49 20.86
CA ASP A 44 16.79 0.45 21.70
C ASP A 44 18.16 -0.02 21.15
N PRO A 45 19.25 0.07 21.93
CA PRO A 45 20.61 -0.31 21.50
C PRO A 45 20.87 -1.83 21.39
N SER A 46 19.85 -2.68 21.57
CA SER A 46 19.91 -4.13 21.37
C SER A 46 20.31 -4.53 19.92
N PRO A 47 21.06 -5.63 19.69
CA PRO A 47 21.47 -6.04 18.36
C PRO A 47 20.32 -6.64 17.54
N THR A 48 19.64 -5.78 16.77
CA THR A 48 18.81 -6.00 15.55
C THR A 48 17.38 -6.60 15.72
N PRO A 49 16.41 -6.28 14.83
CA PRO A 49 16.54 -6.21 13.35
C PRO A 49 16.18 -4.87 12.69
N GLN A 50 16.67 -4.70 11.45
CA GLN A 50 16.16 -3.71 10.50
C GLN A 50 14.64 -3.86 10.38
N HIS A 51 13.88 -2.82 10.72
CA HIS A 51 12.42 -2.81 10.59
C HIS A 51 12.03 -2.83 9.11
N SER A 52 11.96 -4.04 8.56
CA SER A 52 11.43 -4.31 7.23
C SER A 52 10.28 -5.29 7.39
N PHE A 53 9.12 -4.91 6.88
CA PHE A 53 7.93 -5.74 6.87
C PHE A 53 7.64 -6.16 5.43
N THR A 54 7.48 -7.46 5.19
CA THR A 54 6.99 -7.94 3.89
C THR A 54 5.50 -7.63 3.75
N ALA A 55 5.01 -7.54 2.51
CA ALA A 55 3.58 -7.37 2.24
C ALA A 55 2.72 -8.44 2.95
N GLU A 56 3.20 -9.68 3.00
CA GLU A 56 2.52 -10.79 3.69
C GLU A 56 2.46 -10.59 5.20
N GLN A 57 3.51 -10.04 5.80
CA GLN A 57 3.54 -9.71 7.22
C GLN A 57 2.55 -8.58 7.55
N VAL A 58 2.50 -7.54 6.71
CA VAL A 58 1.54 -6.45 6.85
C VAL A 58 0.10 -6.97 6.72
N THR A 59 -0.18 -7.80 5.71
CA THR A 59 -1.51 -8.42 5.53
C THR A 59 -1.93 -9.27 6.71
N ARG A 60 -1.02 -10.07 7.27
CA ARG A 60 -1.31 -10.88 8.46
C ARG A 60 -1.65 -10.02 9.67
N ILE A 61 -0.83 -9.00 9.97
CA ILE A 61 -1.06 -8.10 11.12
C ILE A 61 -2.37 -7.35 10.96
N ALA A 62 -2.63 -6.80 9.78
CA ALA A 62 -3.87 -6.07 9.52
C ALA A 62 -5.12 -6.98 9.56
N GLY A 63 -4.99 -8.24 9.14
CA GLY A 63 -6.05 -9.24 9.30
C GLY A 63 -6.35 -9.57 10.76
N GLU A 64 -5.34 -9.60 11.64
CA GLU A 64 -5.52 -9.75 13.09
C GLU A 64 -6.30 -8.56 13.70
N LEU A 65 -6.23 -7.38 13.08
CA LEU A 65 -6.99 -6.18 13.45
C LEU A 65 -8.41 -6.14 12.82
N GLY A 66 -8.80 -7.17 12.05
CA GLY A 66 -10.11 -7.25 11.41
C GLY A 66 -10.25 -6.40 10.13
N ILE A 67 -9.13 -5.96 9.54
CA ILE A 67 -9.13 -5.22 8.27
C ILE A 67 -9.26 -6.21 7.11
N ASP A 68 -10.16 -5.94 6.16
CA ASP A 68 -10.34 -6.79 4.98
C ASP A 68 -9.07 -6.85 4.11
N SER A 69 -8.72 -8.06 3.68
CA SER A 69 -7.59 -8.34 2.78
C SER A 69 -7.67 -7.58 1.45
N GLU A 70 -8.87 -7.29 0.93
CA GLU A 70 -9.04 -6.53 -0.31
C GLU A 70 -8.53 -5.09 -0.14
N PHE A 71 -8.90 -4.43 0.97
CA PHE A 71 -8.45 -3.07 1.28
C PHE A 71 -6.95 -3.02 1.59
N ILE A 72 -6.40 -4.05 2.25
CA ILE A 72 -4.96 -4.13 2.51
C ILE A 72 -4.17 -4.28 1.21
N GLY A 73 -4.59 -5.20 0.33
CA GLY A 73 -3.96 -5.41 -0.97
C GLY A 73 -3.96 -4.14 -1.82
N ARG A 74 -5.08 -3.43 -1.84
CA ARG A 74 -5.20 -2.12 -2.49
C ARG A 74 -4.25 -1.08 -1.90
N ALA A 75 -4.21 -0.93 -0.58
CA ALA A 75 -3.34 0.05 0.08
C ALA A 75 -1.84 -0.23 -0.18
N ILE A 76 -1.43 -1.50 -0.18
CA ILE A 76 -0.06 -1.91 -0.54
C ILE A 76 0.25 -1.53 -1.99
N ALA A 77 -0.68 -1.81 -2.92
CA ALA A 77 -0.51 -1.45 -4.33
C ALA A 77 -0.41 0.07 -4.53
N GLU A 78 -1.22 0.85 -3.84
CA GLU A 78 -1.18 2.33 -3.89
C GLU A 78 0.16 2.88 -3.38
N ILE A 79 0.68 2.35 -2.27
CA ILE A 79 1.98 2.76 -1.71
C ILE A 79 3.14 2.40 -2.65
N GLN A 80 3.12 1.22 -3.27
CA GLN A 80 4.15 0.79 -4.22
C GLN A 80 4.10 1.57 -5.54
N SER A 81 2.90 1.91 -5.99
CA SER A 81 2.68 2.68 -7.22
C SER A 81 2.89 4.17 -7.03
N ALA A 82 2.98 4.65 -5.78
CA ALA A 82 3.19 6.05 -5.49
C ALA A 82 4.53 6.51 -6.08
N PRO A 83 4.55 7.59 -6.88
CA PRO A 83 5.78 8.07 -7.47
C PRO A 83 6.72 8.50 -6.34
N PRO A 84 8.03 8.23 -6.44
CA PRO A 84 8.99 8.63 -5.41
C PRO A 84 8.87 10.14 -5.18
N LYS A 85 8.50 10.53 -3.96
CA LYS A 85 8.03 11.88 -3.60
C LYS A 85 8.97 13.04 -3.93
N ASP A 86 10.19 12.80 -4.43
CA ASP A 86 11.15 13.88 -4.66
C ASP A 86 12.17 13.68 -5.80
N GLN A 87 11.90 12.84 -6.80
CA GLN A 87 12.86 12.66 -7.91
C GLN A 87 12.76 13.68 -9.06
N ARG A 88 11.74 14.56 -9.07
CA ARG A 88 11.62 15.59 -10.12
C ARG A 88 12.47 16.82 -9.78
N SER A 89 13.34 17.21 -10.71
CA SER A 89 14.05 18.49 -10.62
C SER A 89 13.05 19.64 -10.54
N LYS A 90 13.46 20.78 -9.93
CA LYS A 90 12.59 21.98 -9.83
C LYS A 90 12.09 22.46 -11.19
N LEU A 91 12.88 22.21 -12.24
CA LEU A 91 12.50 22.54 -13.63
C LEU A 91 11.41 21.58 -14.14
N ASP A 92 11.54 20.28 -13.90
CA ASP A 92 10.54 19.28 -14.31
C ASP A 92 9.19 19.50 -13.66
N LYS A 93 9.18 19.93 -12.38
CA LYS A 93 7.95 20.32 -11.66
C LYS A 93 7.22 21.51 -12.29
N PHE A 94 7.92 22.34 -13.10
CA PHE A 94 7.35 23.52 -13.74
C PHE A 94 6.90 23.25 -15.20
N PHE A 95 7.65 22.43 -15.94
CA PHE A 95 7.40 22.19 -17.37
C PHE A 95 6.60 20.93 -17.69
N LEU A 96 6.63 19.92 -16.81
CA LEU A 96 5.91 18.67 -17.04
C LEU A 96 4.59 18.65 -16.26
N PRO A 97 3.52 18.11 -16.85
CA PRO A 97 2.28 17.87 -16.13
C PRO A 97 2.52 16.91 -14.95
N GLU A 98 1.62 17.00 -13.97
CA GLU A 98 1.60 16.07 -12.84
C GLU A 98 1.50 14.63 -13.37
N PRO A 99 2.29 13.67 -12.83
CA PRO A 99 2.20 12.29 -13.28
C PRO A 99 0.82 11.76 -12.93
N LEU A 100 0.12 11.22 -13.93
CA LEU A 100 -1.09 10.45 -13.69
C LEU A 100 -0.67 9.07 -13.19
N VAL A 101 -1.17 8.70 -12.01
CA VAL A 101 -0.92 7.39 -11.41
C VAL A 101 -2.28 6.77 -11.11
N GLU A 102 -2.51 5.59 -11.67
CA GLU A 102 -3.72 4.81 -11.46
C GLU A 102 -3.33 3.38 -11.10
N SER A 103 -3.99 2.83 -10.08
CA SER A 103 -3.76 1.47 -9.61
C SER A 103 -5.10 0.76 -9.44
N SER A 104 -5.19 -0.47 -9.94
CA SER A 104 -6.37 -1.32 -9.78
C SER A 104 -5.94 -2.73 -9.36
N VAL A 105 -6.69 -3.35 -8.45
CA VAL A 105 -6.54 -4.77 -8.15
C VAL A 105 -7.41 -5.55 -9.14
N VAL A 106 -6.80 -6.52 -9.83
CA VAL A 106 -7.48 -7.36 -10.82
C VAL A 106 -7.52 -8.80 -10.31
N GLU A 107 -8.71 -9.29 -10.00
CA GLU A 107 -8.91 -10.65 -9.49
C GLU A 107 -8.99 -11.68 -10.63
N GLY A 108 -8.60 -12.92 -10.33
CA GLY A 108 -8.80 -14.07 -11.22
C GLY A 108 -7.86 -14.16 -12.43
N LEU A 109 -6.91 -13.23 -12.57
CA LEU A 109 -5.87 -13.26 -13.59
C LEU A 109 -4.49 -13.46 -12.97
N SER A 110 -3.67 -14.31 -13.58
CA SER A 110 -2.27 -14.43 -13.20
C SER A 110 -1.46 -13.25 -13.72
N ARG A 111 -0.34 -12.95 -13.07
CA ARG A 111 0.57 -11.86 -13.45
C ARG A 111 0.97 -11.92 -14.92
N SER A 112 1.29 -13.11 -15.45
CA SER A 112 1.69 -13.26 -16.85
C SER A 112 0.54 -13.00 -17.83
N GLN A 113 -0.70 -13.30 -17.46
CA GLN A 113 -1.88 -12.95 -18.26
C GLN A 113 -2.09 -11.44 -18.30
N ILE A 114 -1.96 -10.76 -17.15
CA ILE A 114 -2.03 -9.29 -17.08
C ILE A 114 -0.92 -8.66 -17.91
N GLU A 115 0.33 -9.12 -17.78
CA GLU A 115 1.46 -8.61 -18.56
C GLU A 115 1.26 -8.80 -20.07
N ALA A 116 0.71 -9.94 -20.50
CA ALA A 116 0.40 -10.20 -21.90
C ALA A 116 -0.71 -9.28 -22.42
N MET A 117 -1.79 -9.09 -21.66
CA MET A 117 -2.89 -8.18 -22.02
C MET A 117 -2.43 -6.72 -22.06
N LEU A 118 -1.63 -6.29 -21.09
CA LEU A 118 -1.04 -4.96 -21.06
C LEU A 118 -0.13 -4.75 -22.28
N THR A 119 0.73 -5.71 -22.60
CA THR A 119 1.61 -5.63 -23.76
C THR A 119 0.83 -5.51 -25.07
N ASP A 120 -0.22 -6.31 -25.23
CA ASP A 120 -1.11 -6.25 -26.40
C ASP A 120 -1.77 -4.87 -26.52
N TRP A 121 -2.35 -4.38 -25.43
CA TRP A 121 -3.02 -3.08 -25.41
C TRP A 121 -2.04 -1.93 -25.69
N MET A 122 -0.92 -1.85 -24.96
CA MET A 122 0.09 -0.80 -25.13
C MET A 122 0.62 -0.76 -26.56
N THR A 123 0.87 -1.93 -27.16
CA THR A 123 1.44 -2.02 -28.52
C THR A 123 0.40 -1.75 -29.61
N ASN A 124 -0.77 -2.39 -29.52
CA ASN A 124 -1.76 -2.40 -30.60
C ASN A 124 -2.82 -1.31 -30.48
N ARG A 125 -3.05 -0.75 -29.29
CA ARG A 125 -4.06 0.29 -29.03
C ARG A 125 -3.46 1.66 -28.72
N GLU A 126 -2.33 1.70 -28.01
CA GLU A 126 -1.67 2.97 -27.65
C GLU A 126 -0.47 3.31 -28.53
N GLY A 127 -0.03 2.40 -29.41
CA GLY A 127 1.13 2.63 -30.28
C GLY A 127 2.43 2.85 -29.51
N MET A 128 2.55 2.23 -28.34
CA MET A 128 3.73 2.27 -27.49
C MET A 128 4.62 1.06 -27.72
N ARG A 129 5.89 1.19 -27.37
CA ARG A 129 6.90 0.13 -27.40
C ARG A 129 7.58 0.02 -26.05
N GLN A 130 7.76 -1.21 -25.58
CA GLN A 130 8.52 -1.46 -24.35
C GLN A 130 9.99 -1.15 -24.60
N VAL A 131 10.57 -0.28 -23.76
CA VAL A 131 11.98 0.12 -23.80
C VAL A 131 12.79 -0.41 -22.62
N GLY A 132 12.11 -0.80 -21.53
CA GLY A 132 12.72 -1.37 -20.34
C GLY A 132 11.83 -2.40 -19.66
N ARG A 133 12.44 -3.34 -18.92
CA ARG A 133 11.73 -4.34 -18.10
C ARG A 133 12.37 -4.40 -16.72
N PHE A 134 11.52 -4.38 -15.70
CA PHE A 134 11.86 -4.44 -14.29
C PHE A 134 11.13 -5.61 -13.61
N ASP A 135 11.51 -5.92 -12.38
CA ASP A 135 10.93 -7.04 -11.61
C ASP A 135 9.46 -6.81 -11.24
N ASP A 136 8.98 -5.58 -11.31
CA ASP A 136 7.62 -5.13 -10.99
C ASP A 136 6.88 -4.50 -12.19
N GLY A 137 7.52 -4.36 -13.36
CA GLY A 137 6.86 -3.72 -14.49
C GLY A 137 7.73 -3.52 -15.74
N GLY A 138 7.29 -2.60 -16.60
CA GLY A 138 7.97 -2.25 -17.84
C GLY A 138 7.90 -0.77 -18.13
N GLU A 139 8.96 -0.24 -18.71
CA GLU A 139 9.00 1.13 -19.23
C GLU A 139 8.57 1.13 -20.69
N TRP A 140 7.70 2.07 -21.03
CA TRP A 140 7.09 2.19 -22.35
C TRP A 140 7.30 3.59 -22.90
N GLU A 141 7.65 3.67 -24.18
CA GLU A 141 7.75 4.92 -24.91
C GLU A 141 6.84 4.88 -26.14
N VAL A 142 6.43 6.05 -26.64
CA VAL A 142 5.71 6.16 -27.92
C VAL A 142 6.59 5.58 -29.02
N ASP A 143 6.05 4.65 -29.82
CA ASP A 143 6.81 4.09 -30.94
C ASP A 143 7.07 5.18 -32.00
N PRO A 144 8.33 5.55 -32.27
CA PRO A 144 8.65 6.57 -33.26
C PRO A 144 8.38 6.10 -34.70
N HIS A 145 8.16 4.80 -34.94
CA HIS A 145 7.87 4.29 -36.27
C HIS A 145 6.46 4.72 -36.71
N TRP A 146 6.41 5.53 -37.78
CA TRP A 146 5.19 6.10 -38.36
C TRP A 146 4.08 5.09 -38.70
N LEU A 147 4.40 3.79 -38.83
CA LEU A 147 3.44 2.72 -39.06
C LEU A 147 2.59 2.36 -37.82
N ALA A 148 3.09 2.59 -36.60
CA ALA A 148 2.30 2.39 -35.38
C ALA A 148 1.14 3.40 -35.28
N LYS A 149 1.34 4.63 -35.78
CA LYS A 149 0.32 5.69 -35.83
C LYS A 149 -0.87 5.38 -36.77
N LEU A 150 -0.73 4.40 -37.66
CA LEU A 150 -1.80 4.00 -38.59
C LEU A 150 -2.70 2.87 -38.06
N ARG A 151 -2.32 2.20 -36.96
CA ARG A 151 -3.14 1.14 -36.32
C ARG A 151 -4.07 1.66 -35.23
N THR A 152 -3.81 2.87 -34.74
CA THR A 152 -4.56 3.52 -33.66
C THR A 152 -5.52 4.61 -34.15
N ALA A 153 -5.62 4.82 -35.48
CA ALA A 153 -6.54 5.74 -36.13
C ALA A 153 -7.89 5.08 -36.49
#